data_AF-A0AAE0B4W1-F1
#
_entry.id   AF-A0AAE0B4W1-F1
#
_cell.length_a   1.000
_cell.length_b   1.000
_cell.length_c   1.000
_cell.angle_alpha   90.00
_cell.angle_beta   90.00
_cell.angle_gamma   90.00
#
_symmetry.space_group_name_H-M   'P 1'
#
loop_
_entity.id
_entity.type
_entity.pdbx_description
1 polymer ?
#
loop_
_entity_poly.entity_id
_entity_poly.type
_entity_poly.pdbx_seq_one_letter_code
_entity_poly.pdbx_strand_id
1 'polypeptide(L)'
;MLVGVAKRIEKLQRLFFWGEGASKKKLHMVDWNTICKSKANDGLGVGHMLVKNIGLLAKWCWRYGSEVNSLWKRVLCAKYGSDTKDLRWKWGSSTKGSFFINTISRLVNEDSQAAGIIKDGIQVVIGRGDRVCFWEDIKWDSIPLRIAFPRIFALSTTKYGRLLEFGLWQGSNWVWEVPLRRVLIGWEKEQWNCFNFAQSCIKVRKMFSDKVAWSFCPHGLFSVQSFHKCLEGDMRGNRLKSLQIWNNYCPPKVEIFVWNLLKERVLVKDVLSHFGMDLSSNMSCPLCGKCIETVDHLFLQCNWSWNLWLEGLSWWEVSCASNDKLIQWWEGWRGLCPKSKSKSMRAWYSVFYAIVWTVWESRNTHLF
;
A
#
# COMPACT_ATOMS: atom_id res chain seq x y z
N MET A 1 8.50 -2.59 16.57
CA MET A 1 8.64 -4.05 16.78
C MET A 1 10.00 -4.50 16.27
N LEU A 2 10.67 -5.44 16.95
CA LEU A 2 11.91 -6.05 16.46
C LEU A 2 11.64 -6.89 15.21
N VAL A 3 12.53 -6.84 14.22
CA VAL A 3 12.42 -7.61 12.97
C VAL A 3 12.26 -9.11 13.26
N GLY A 4 12.97 -9.63 14.26
CA GLY A 4 12.85 -11.03 14.68
C GLY A 4 11.45 -11.42 15.17
N VAL A 5 10.77 -10.52 15.90
CA VAL A 5 9.39 -10.74 16.36
C VAL A 5 8.43 -10.76 15.18
N ALA A 6 8.57 -9.82 14.24
CA ALA A 6 7.75 -9.81 13.03
C ALA A 6 7.92 -11.10 12.22
N LYS A 7 9.15 -11.60 12.04
CA LYS A 7 9.43 -12.88 11.37
C LYS A 7 8.80 -14.07 12.11
N ARG A 8 8.84 -14.08 13.45
CA ARG A 8 8.21 -15.14 14.26
C ARG A 8 6.68 -15.13 14.11
N ILE A 9 6.06 -13.95 14.09
CA ILE A 9 4.62 -13.81 13.84
C ILE A 9 4.27 -14.30 12.43
N GLU A 10 5.03 -13.89 11.40
CA GLU A 10 4.78 -14.39 10.04
C GLU A 10 4.94 -15.90 9.93
N LYS A 11 5.91 -16.49 10.64
CA LYS A 11 6.03 -17.96 10.72
C LYS A 11 4.77 -18.60 11.31
N LEU A 12 4.22 -18.04 12.40
CA LEU A 12 2.96 -18.53 12.98
C LEU A 12 1.78 -18.36 12.04
N GLN A 13 1.69 -17.24 11.33
CA GLN A 13 0.64 -17.02 10.32
C GLN A 13 0.74 -18.05 9.19
N ARG A 14 1.94 -18.31 8.66
CA ARG A 14 2.18 -19.34 7.64
C ARG A 14 1.80 -20.74 8.14
N LEU A 15 2.18 -21.08 9.37
CA LEU A 15 1.81 -22.34 10.00
C LEU A 15 0.30 -22.45 10.23
N PHE A 16 -0.40 -21.36 10.52
CA PHE A 16 -1.85 -21.37 10.62
C PHE A 16 -2.51 -21.57 9.24
N PHE A 17 -2.00 -20.90 8.21
CA PHE A 17 -2.54 -21.00 6.85
C PHE A 17 -2.29 -22.37 6.18
N TRP A 18 -1.14 -22.99 6.45
CA TRP A 18 -0.70 -24.21 5.77
C TRP A 18 -0.46 -25.40 6.69
N GLY A 19 -0.70 -25.26 7.99
CA GLY A 19 -0.58 -26.34 8.96
C GLY A 19 -1.93 -27.03 9.20
N GLU A 20 -1.87 -28.31 9.50
CA GLU A 20 -3.01 -29.09 9.98
C GLU A 20 -2.55 -30.04 11.09
N GLY A 21 -2.88 -29.70 12.35
CA GLY A 21 -2.53 -30.52 13.51
C GLY A 21 -1.03 -30.84 13.63
N ALA A 22 -0.69 -31.78 14.52
CA ALA A 22 0.69 -32.16 14.79
C ALA A 22 1.33 -33.05 13.71
N SER A 23 0.54 -33.61 12.78
CA SER A 23 0.96 -34.75 11.95
C SER A 23 0.73 -34.62 10.44
N LYS A 24 0.07 -33.56 9.93
CA LYS A 24 -0.16 -33.40 8.48
C LYS A 24 0.29 -32.02 7.98
N LYS A 25 1.20 -32.00 7.00
CA LYS A 25 1.58 -30.77 6.27
C LYS A 25 0.68 -30.62 5.06
N LYS A 26 0.00 -29.47 4.91
CA LYS A 26 -0.73 -29.17 3.66
C LYS A 26 0.25 -28.73 2.57
N LEU A 27 -0.12 -28.99 1.32
CA LEU A 27 0.63 -28.48 0.17
C LEU A 27 0.57 -26.95 0.14
N HIS A 28 1.74 -26.33 -0.06
CA HIS A 28 1.89 -24.89 -0.21
C HIS A 28 1.52 -24.47 -1.64
N MET A 29 0.22 -24.32 -1.88
CA MET A 29 -0.31 -24.09 -3.23
C MET A 29 -0.07 -22.67 -3.76
N VAL A 30 -0.09 -21.66 -2.89
CA VAL A 30 0.14 -20.25 -3.27
C VAL A 30 1.27 -19.69 -2.43
N ASP A 31 2.16 -18.93 -3.06
CA ASP A 31 3.28 -18.29 -2.36
C ASP A 31 2.80 -17.24 -1.34
N TRP A 32 3.59 -17.07 -0.26
CA TRP A 32 3.22 -16.16 0.83
C TRP A 32 3.07 -14.70 0.38
N ASN A 33 3.89 -14.27 -0.59
CA ASN A 33 3.90 -12.88 -1.04
C ASN A 33 2.59 -12.57 -1.76
N THR A 34 2.09 -13.49 -2.59
CA THR A 34 0.78 -13.40 -3.25
C THR A 34 -0.37 -13.38 -2.24
N ILE A 35 -0.32 -14.21 -1.18
CA ILE A 35 -1.31 -14.16 -0.08
C ILE A 35 -1.29 -12.79 0.62
N CYS A 36 -0.10 -12.22 0.83
CA CYS A 36 0.07 -10.96 1.54
C CYS A 36 -0.37 -9.72 0.77
N LYS A 37 -0.49 -9.79 -0.57
CA LYS A 37 -0.99 -8.67 -1.39
C LYS A 37 -2.39 -8.24 -0.95
N SER A 38 -2.71 -6.97 -1.17
CA SER A 38 -4.05 -6.45 -0.93
C SER A 38 -5.08 -7.14 -1.82
N LYS A 39 -6.35 -7.12 -1.41
CA LYS A 39 -7.45 -7.61 -2.27
C LYS A 39 -7.54 -6.85 -3.60
N ALA A 40 -7.19 -5.57 -3.62
CA ALA A 40 -7.14 -4.78 -4.86
C ALA A 40 -6.05 -5.29 -5.84
N ASN A 41 -5.00 -5.92 -5.31
CA ASN A 41 -3.88 -6.50 -6.06
C ASN A 41 -3.93 -8.04 -6.07
N ASP A 42 -5.16 -8.60 -6.02
CA ASP A 42 -5.47 -10.02 -6.10
C ASP A 42 -4.73 -10.90 -5.07
N GLY A 43 -4.56 -10.40 -3.85
CA GLY A 43 -4.15 -11.20 -2.68
C GLY A 43 -5.26 -11.34 -1.65
N LEU A 44 -4.96 -11.99 -0.52
CA LEU A 44 -5.93 -12.20 0.58
C LEU A 44 -5.97 -11.03 1.57
N GLY A 45 -5.05 -10.08 1.46
CA GLY A 45 -4.98 -8.91 2.35
C GLY A 45 -4.41 -9.22 3.73
N VAL A 46 -3.75 -10.38 3.92
CA VAL A 46 -3.10 -10.73 5.20
C VAL A 46 -2.02 -9.69 5.53
N GLY A 47 -1.26 -9.26 4.53
CA GLY A 47 -0.21 -8.25 4.62
C GLY A 47 1.05 -8.72 5.35
N HIS A 48 2.21 -8.29 4.87
CA HIS A 48 3.48 -8.54 5.54
C HIS A 48 3.57 -7.79 6.87
N MET A 49 3.99 -8.49 7.92
CA MET A 49 4.07 -7.92 9.26
C MET A 49 5.22 -6.92 9.38
N LEU A 50 6.29 -7.12 8.61
CA LEU A 50 7.37 -6.15 8.50
C LEU A 50 6.87 -4.83 7.90
N VAL A 51 6.09 -4.89 6.82
CA VAL A 51 5.52 -3.69 6.17
C VAL A 51 4.56 -2.99 7.14
N LYS A 52 3.71 -3.74 7.85
CA LYS A 52 2.83 -3.19 8.90
C LYS A 52 3.60 -2.48 10.01
N ASN A 53 4.70 -3.09 10.47
CA ASN A 53 5.56 -2.47 11.46
C ASN A 53 6.20 -1.18 10.96
N ILE A 54 6.65 -1.13 9.70
CA ILE A 54 7.17 0.10 9.08
C ILE A 54 6.10 1.20 9.07
N GLY A 55 4.87 0.88 8.65
CA GLY A 55 3.76 1.86 8.66
C GLY A 55 3.40 2.35 10.06
N LEU A 56 3.47 1.48 11.07
CA LEU A 56 3.28 1.87 12.47
C LEU A 56 4.41 2.75 13.00
N LEU A 57 5.66 2.50 12.59
CA LEU A 57 6.80 3.36 12.92
C LEU A 57 6.67 4.72 12.22
N ALA A 58 6.26 4.75 10.96
CA ALA A 58 5.97 5.99 10.22
C ALA A 58 4.85 6.81 10.91
N LYS A 59 3.85 6.14 11.50
CA LYS A 59 2.81 6.80 12.30
C LYS A 59 3.40 7.60 13.47
N TRP A 60 4.49 7.14 14.08
CA TRP A 60 5.16 7.92 15.14
C TRP A 60 5.79 9.21 14.61
N CYS A 61 6.35 9.21 13.40
CA CYS A 61 6.83 10.44 12.76
C CYS A 61 5.68 11.43 12.53
N TRP A 62 4.52 10.93 12.09
CA TRP A 62 3.31 11.76 11.96
C TRP A 62 2.83 12.31 13.31
N ARG A 63 2.75 11.46 14.33
CA ARG A 63 2.34 11.85 15.69
C ARG A 63 3.29 12.87 16.28
N TYR A 64 4.58 12.80 15.99
CA TYR A 64 5.56 13.80 16.44
C TYR A 64 5.21 15.20 15.97
N GLY A 65 4.85 15.35 14.68
CA GLY A 65 4.45 16.64 14.11
C GLY A 65 3.05 17.11 14.52
N SER A 66 2.12 16.18 14.70
CA SER A 66 0.70 16.50 14.98
C SER A 66 0.35 16.65 16.46
N GLU A 67 0.94 15.84 17.34
CA GLU A 67 0.64 15.80 18.78
C GLU A 67 1.58 16.70 19.59
N VAL A 68 1.52 18.01 19.33
CA VAL A 68 2.51 18.98 19.84
C VAL A 68 2.58 19.02 21.37
N ASN A 69 1.44 18.97 22.06
CA ASN A 69 1.38 19.14 23.52
C ASN A 69 1.41 17.81 24.29
N SER A 70 1.71 16.70 23.62
CA SER A 70 1.69 15.39 24.24
C SER A 70 2.85 15.19 25.22
N LEU A 71 2.58 14.50 26.34
CA LEU A 71 3.59 14.22 27.35
C LEU A 71 4.77 13.41 26.78
N TRP A 72 4.49 12.43 25.93
CA TRP A 72 5.53 11.59 25.33
C TRP A 72 6.49 12.42 24.47
N LYS A 73 5.99 13.40 23.69
CA LYS A 73 6.83 14.30 22.90
C LYS A 73 7.72 15.15 23.81
N ARG A 74 7.13 15.76 24.85
CA ARG A 74 7.88 16.56 25.84
C ARG A 74 9.01 15.77 26.50
N VAL A 75 8.72 14.54 26.93
CA VAL A 75 9.71 13.65 27.55
C VAL A 75 10.84 13.30 26.57
N LEU A 76 10.51 12.98 25.32
CA LEU A 76 11.53 12.68 24.30
C LEU A 76 12.39 13.91 23.98
N CYS A 77 11.78 15.07 23.76
CA CYS A 77 12.47 16.32 23.49
C CYS A 77 13.42 16.72 24.64
N ALA A 78 12.97 16.59 25.89
CA ALA A 78 13.80 16.86 27.06
C ALA A 78 14.97 15.88 27.20
N LYS A 79 14.75 14.59 26.91
CA LYS A 79 15.78 13.56 27.03
C LYS A 79 16.83 13.61 25.91
N TYR A 80 16.43 13.96 24.69
CA TYR A 80 17.27 13.87 23.49
C TYR A 80 17.61 15.22 22.85
N GLY A 81 17.33 16.34 23.53
CA GLY A 81 17.79 17.68 23.13
C GLY A 81 17.17 18.18 21.82
N SER A 82 15.84 18.18 21.72
CA SER A 82 15.11 18.77 20.57
C SER A 82 14.00 19.70 21.07
N ASP A 83 13.54 20.62 20.22
CA ASP A 83 12.46 21.54 20.53
C ASP A 83 11.11 20.85 20.33
N THR A 84 10.24 20.93 21.35
CA THR A 84 8.84 20.47 21.27
C THR A 84 8.03 21.12 20.14
N LYS A 85 8.48 22.29 19.64
CA LYS A 85 7.91 22.98 18.49
C LYS A 85 8.25 22.33 17.15
N ASP A 86 9.26 21.47 17.08
CA ASP A 86 9.65 20.83 15.82
C ASP A 86 8.51 19.97 15.26
N LEU A 87 8.23 20.16 13.96
CA LEU A 87 7.15 19.46 13.26
C LEU A 87 7.61 18.16 12.60
N ARG A 88 8.93 17.96 12.47
CA ARG A 88 9.54 16.81 11.82
C ARG A 88 10.50 16.09 12.74
N TRP A 89 10.64 14.79 12.52
CA TRP A 89 11.62 13.97 13.20
C TRP A 89 13.03 14.39 12.79
N LYS A 90 13.82 14.90 13.73
CA LYS A 90 15.18 15.44 13.48
C LYS A 90 16.31 14.62 14.09
N TRP A 91 15.98 13.57 14.84
CA TRP A 91 17.00 12.77 15.51
C TRP A 91 17.73 11.84 14.55
N GLY A 92 19.05 11.76 14.72
CA GLY A 92 19.89 10.70 14.16
C GLY A 92 19.83 9.42 14.99
N SER A 93 20.48 8.36 14.50
CA SER A 93 20.81 7.21 15.35
C SER A 93 21.97 7.58 16.29
N SER A 94 21.90 7.15 17.54
CA SER A 94 22.95 7.41 18.53
C SER A 94 23.15 6.19 19.43
N THR A 95 24.40 5.91 19.82
CA THR A 95 24.72 4.85 20.80
C THR A 95 24.08 5.10 22.17
N LYS A 96 23.80 6.37 22.51
CA LYS A 96 23.07 6.78 23.73
C LYS A 96 21.55 6.83 23.51
N GLY A 97 21.08 6.62 22.28
CA GLY A 97 19.67 6.62 21.93
C GLY A 97 18.96 5.35 22.38
N SER A 98 17.73 5.47 22.89
CA SER A 98 16.89 4.29 23.12
C SER A 98 16.63 3.52 21.82
N PHE A 99 16.33 2.23 21.94
CA PHE A 99 15.93 1.38 20.82
C PHE A 99 14.81 2.00 19.96
N PHE A 100 13.81 2.61 20.61
CA PHE A 100 12.69 3.27 19.92
C PHE A 100 13.15 4.44 19.04
N ILE A 101 13.92 5.37 19.61
CA ILE A 101 14.46 6.53 18.87
C ILE A 101 15.33 6.05 17.71
N ASN A 102 16.29 5.17 17.98
CA ASN A 102 17.20 4.68 16.95
C ASN A 102 16.46 3.96 15.82
N THR A 103 15.40 3.22 16.13
CA THR A 103 14.60 2.52 15.11
C THR A 103 13.88 3.51 14.18
N ILE A 104 13.26 4.56 14.73
CA ILE A 104 12.57 5.57 13.92
C ILE A 104 13.57 6.45 13.18
N SER A 105 14.63 6.91 13.84
CA SER A 105 15.70 7.68 13.22
C SER A 105 16.31 6.93 12.04
N ARG A 106 16.55 5.62 12.18
CA ARG A 106 17.03 4.79 11.07
C ARG A 106 16.01 4.73 9.93
N LEU A 107 14.73 4.51 10.23
CA LEU A 107 13.67 4.50 9.21
C LEU A 107 13.57 5.82 8.42
N VAL A 108 13.79 6.97 9.06
CA VAL A 108 13.68 8.30 8.43
C VAL A 108 14.95 8.70 7.69
N ASN A 109 16.12 8.28 8.20
CA ASN A 109 17.41 8.73 7.69
C ASN A 109 18.04 7.77 6.67
N GLU A 110 17.68 6.49 6.67
CA GLU A 110 18.12 5.53 5.64
C GLU A 110 17.59 5.92 4.27
N ASP A 111 18.40 5.74 3.23
CA ASP A 111 17.96 5.92 1.85
C ASP A 111 17.12 4.72 1.41
N SER A 112 15.83 4.78 1.73
CA SER A 112 14.85 3.74 1.45
C SER A 112 13.56 4.33 0.89
N GLN A 113 12.80 3.53 0.15
CA GLN A 113 11.47 3.91 -0.34
C GLN A 113 10.57 4.41 0.80
N ALA A 114 10.63 3.76 1.98
CA ALA A 114 9.85 4.16 3.15
C ALA A 114 10.25 5.54 3.67
N ALA A 115 11.55 5.85 3.74
CA ALA A 115 12.05 7.16 4.15
C ALA A 115 11.60 8.26 3.18
N GLY A 116 11.68 8.01 1.87
CA GLY A 116 11.17 8.91 0.83
C GLY A 116 9.67 9.20 1.02
N ILE A 117 8.86 8.16 1.19
CA ILE A 117 7.41 8.30 1.43
C ILE A 117 7.14 9.09 2.73
N ILE A 118 7.91 8.92 3.80
CA ILE A 118 7.73 9.73 5.02
C ILE A 118 8.06 11.21 4.76
N LYS A 119 9.19 11.50 4.10
CA LYS A 119 9.67 12.87 3.82
C LYS A 119 8.76 13.63 2.85
N ASP A 120 8.20 12.93 1.86
CA ASP A 120 7.31 13.49 0.85
C ASP A 120 5.85 13.49 1.32
N GLY A 121 5.52 12.55 2.20
CA GLY A 121 4.22 12.40 2.79
C GLY A 121 3.92 13.44 3.85
N ILE A 122 4.85 13.66 4.79
CA ILE A 122 4.68 14.62 5.90
C ILE A 122 5.06 16.03 5.42
N GLN A 123 4.05 16.79 5.02
CA GLN A 123 4.20 18.17 4.57
C GLN A 123 3.82 19.15 5.67
N VAL A 124 4.53 20.27 5.73
CA VAL A 124 4.27 21.33 6.71
C VAL A 124 3.27 22.31 6.11
N VAL A 125 2.15 22.51 6.81
CA VAL A 125 1.14 23.52 6.51
C VAL A 125 1.47 24.76 7.32
N ILE A 126 1.89 25.81 6.62
CA ILE A 126 2.33 27.06 7.21
C ILE A 126 1.12 27.82 7.77
N GLY A 127 1.18 28.13 9.05
CA GLY A 127 0.28 29.01 9.79
C GLY A 127 1.03 30.27 10.21
N ARG A 128 1.14 30.48 11.52
CA ARG A 128 1.82 31.61 12.17
C ARG A 128 3.35 31.59 11.96
N GLY A 129 3.96 30.42 11.71
CA GLY A 129 5.39 30.29 11.45
C GLY A 129 6.29 30.18 12.69
N ASP A 130 5.72 29.96 13.88
CA ASP A 130 6.48 29.82 15.13
C ASP A 130 7.10 28.43 15.31
N ARG A 131 6.69 27.46 14.49
CA ARG A 131 7.16 26.07 14.52
C ARG A 131 7.89 25.64 13.24
N VAL A 132 7.69 26.35 12.14
CA VAL A 132 8.32 26.02 10.85
C VAL A 132 9.78 26.47 10.84
N CYS A 133 10.72 25.56 10.60
CA CYS A 133 12.11 25.92 10.31
C CYS A 133 12.22 26.44 8.88
N PHE A 134 12.59 27.71 8.71
CA PHE A 134 12.50 28.41 7.43
C PHE A 134 13.24 27.67 6.30
N TRP A 135 14.50 27.31 6.53
CA TRP A 135 15.37 26.72 5.51
C TRP A 135 15.18 25.21 5.30
N GLU A 136 14.61 24.50 6.27
CA GLU A 136 14.51 23.03 6.28
C GLU A 136 13.11 22.51 5.99
N ASP A 137 12.08 23.18 6.51
CA ASP A 137 10.70 22.72 6.42
C ASP A 137 9.99 23.21 5.16
N ILE A 138 10.26 24.46 4.76
CA ILE A 138 9.67 25.08 3.58
C ILE A 138 10.31 24.49 2.33
N LYS A 139 9.46 24.05 1.39
CA LYS A 139 9.88 23.43 0.13
C LYS A 139 9.53 24.33 -1.05
N TRP A 140 10.46 24.43 -1.99
CA TRP A 140 10.26 24.96 -3.34
C TRP A 140 10.46 23.82 -4.32
N ASP A 141 9.47 23.56 -5.19
CA ASP A 141 9.50 22.42 -6.12
C ASP A 141 9.88 21.08 -5.46
N SER A 142 9.18 20.74 -4.36
CA SER A 142 9.39 19.52 -3.55
C SER A 142 10.73 19.40 -2.80
N ILE A 143 11.68 20.33 -2.96
CA ILE A 143 12.96 20.33 -2.24
C ILE A 143 13.04 21.47 -1.20
N PRO A 144 13.73 21.29 -0.05
CA PRO A 144 13.89 22.35 0.94
C PRO A 144 14.57 23.61 0.41
N LEU A 145 14.22 24.79 0.94
CA LEU A 145 14.80 26.08 0.52
C LEU A 145 16.34 26.10 0.61
N ARG A 146 16.94 25.44 1.60
CA ARG A 146 18.42 25.36 1.70
C ARG A 146 19.10 24.64 0.53
N ILE A 147 18.38 23.72 -0.12
CA ILE A 147 18.86 22.94 -1.26
C ILE A 147 18.54 23.67 -2.56
N ALA A 148 17.35 24.27 -2.67
CA ALA A 148 16.95 25.05 -3.83
C ALA A 148 17.79 26.33 -4.02
N PHE A 149 18.14 27.00 -2.91
CA PHE A 149 18.83 28.29 -2.91
C PHE A 149 20.10 28.24 -2.04
N PRO A 150 21.09 27.40 -2.40
CA PRO A 150 22.24 27.12 -1.53
C PRO A 150 23.12 28.34 -1.29
N ARG A 151 23.20 29.28 -2.24
CA ARG A 151 24.03 30.48 -2.09
C ARG A 151 23.38 31.50 -1.16
N ILE A 152 22.07 31.70 -1.28
CA ILE A 152 21.31 32.56 -0.35
C ILE A 152 21.34 31.94 1.05
N PHE A 153 21.13 30.62 1.14
CA PHE A 153 21.28 29.90 2.40
C PHE A 153 22.67 30.13 3.00
N ALA A 154 23.76 30.03 2.23
CA ALA A 154 25.13 30.26 2.69
C ALA A 154 25.38 31.69 3.19
N LEU A 155 24.71 32.70 2.61
CA LEU A 155 24.83 34.10 3.00
C LEU A 155 23.93 34.51 4.17
N SER A 156 22.86 33.75 4.44
CA SER A 156 21.94 34.06 5.54
C SER A 156 22.65 34.08 6.89
N THR A 157 22.34 35.06 7.74
CA THR A 157 22.89 35.14 9.10
C THR A 157 22.39 33.99 9.95
N THR A 158 21.08 33.70 9.88
CA THR A 158 20.40 32.68 10.66
C THR A 158 20.14 31.43 9.82
N LYS A 159 20.82 30.31 10.12
CA LYS A 159 20.65 29.03 9.37
C LYS A 159 19.49 28.17 9.87
N TYR A 160 19.23 28.20 11.18
CA TYR A 160 18.30 27.29 11.86
C TYR A 160 17.10 28.02 12.49
N GLY A 161 16.77 29.22 11.99
CA GLY A 161 15.71 30.06 12.53
C GLY A 161 14.30 29.58 12.15
N ARG A 162 13.31 30.00 12.93
CA ARG A 162 11.88 29.80 12.61
C ARG A 162 11.41 30.79 11.56
N LEU A 163 10.37 30.46 10.80
CA LEU A 163 9.80 31.35 9.76
C LEU A 163 9.51 32.76 10.30
N LEU A 164 9.01 32.86 11.54
CA LEU A 164 8.69 34.13 12.18
C LEU A 164 9.90 35.08 12.35
N GLU A 165 11.13 34.57 12.30
CA GLU A 165 12.36 35.37 12.38
C GLU A 165 12.78 35.95 11.01
N PHE A 166 12.14 35.53 9.92
CA PHE A 166 12.47 35.94 8.54
C PHE A 166 11.43 36.89 7.93
N GLY A 167 10.68 37.60 8.77
CA GLY A 167 9.72 38.58 8.29
C GLY A 167 8.87 39.20 9.39
N LEU A 168 8.05 40.17 8.99
CA LEU A 168 7.20 40.95 9.87
C LEU A 168 5.78 41.01 9.31
N TRP A 169 4.81 41.12 10.21
CA TRP A 169 3.42 41.38 9.85
C TRP A 169 3.21 42.88 9.65
N GLN A 170 2.95 43.30 8.43
CA GLN A 170 2.45 44.64 8.12
C GLN A 170 0.93 44.54 7.88
N GLY A 171 0.16 44.82 8.94
CA GLY A 171 -1.28 44.60 8.94
C GLY A 171 -1.65 43.12 8.79
N SER A 172 -2.34 42.78 7.70
CA SER A 172 -2.72 41.41 7.34
C SER A 172 -1.69 40.72 6.43
N ASN A 173 -0.67 41.43 5.95
CA ASN A 173 0.27 40.91 4.97
C ASN A 173 1.60 40.54 5.65
N TRP A 174 2.18 39.44 5.19
CA TRP A 174 3.51 39.01 5.60
C TRP A 174 4.56 39.63 4.68
N VAL A 175 5.54 40.32 5.26
CA VAL A 175 6.66 40.92 4.54
C VAL A 175 7.93 40.17 4.91
N TRP A 176 8.64 39.68 3.90
CA TRP A 176 9.85 38.89 4.08
C TRP A 176 11.06 39.79 4.40
N GLU A 177 11.79 39.42 5.43
CA GLU A 177 13.05 40.06 5.84
C GLU A 177 14.09 38.98 6.12
N VAL A 178 14.92 38.66 5.12
CA VAL A 178 15.95 37.64 5.24
C VAL A 178 17.31 38.30 5.48
N PRO A 179 17.86 38.27 6.71
CA PRO A 179 19.12 38.92 7.01
C PRO A 179 20.27 38.18 6.32
N LEU A 180 21.07 38.93 5.56
CA LEU A 180 22.28 38.45 4.89
C LEU A 180 23.51 39.05 5.57
N ARG A 181 24.60 38.27 5.61
CA ARG A 181 25.88 38.70 6.21
C ARG A 181 26.60 39.79 5.41
N ARG A 182 26.26 39.95 4.13
CA ARG A 182 26.78 40.98 3.22
C ARG A 182 25.81 41.24 2.07
N VAL A 183 26.05 42.33 1.35
CA VAL A 183 25.35 42.66 0.10
C VAL A 183 25.63 41.60 -0.97
N LEU A 184 24.61 41.32 -1.79
CA LEU A 184 24.68 40.39 -2.91
C LEU A 184 25.53 40.96 -4.06
N ILE A 185 26.42 40.12 -4.60
CA ILE A 185 27.19 40.44 -5.80
C ILE A 185 26.43 40.00 -7.07
N GLY A 186 26.87 40.46 -8.24
CA GLY A 186 26.11 40.38 -9.50
C GLY A 186 25.48 39.01 -9.81
N TRP A 187 26.26 37.93 -9.77
CA TRP A 187 25.77 36.57 -10.06
C TRP A 187 24.90 35.97 -8.94
N GLU A 188 24.93 36.51 -7.72
CA GLU A 188 24.05 36.06 -6.62
C GLU A 188 22.64 36.67 -6.72
N LYS A 189 22.48 37.77 -7.48
CA LYS A 189 21.20 38.45 -7.67
C LYS A 189 20.18 37.61 -8.43
N GLU A 190 20.63 36.78 -9.38
CA GLU A 190 19.74 35.90 -10.13
C GLU A 190 19.07 34.87 -9.20
N GLN A 191 19.86 34.18 -8.37
CA GLN A 191 19.32 33.24 -7.39
C GLN A 191 18.42 33.95 -6.36
N TRP A 192 18.75 35.18 -5.97
CA TRP A 192 17.91 36.00 -5.10
C TRP A 192 16.55 36.34 -5.72
N ASN A 193 16.50 36.66 -7.01
CA ASN A 193 15.25 36.93 -7.71
C ASN A 193 14.35 35.68 -7.74
N CYS A 194 14.92 34.52 -8.05
CA CYS A 194 14.21 33.24 -7.99
C CYS A 194 13.73 32.92 -6.56
N PHE A 195 14.53 33.25 -5.55
CA PHE A 195 14.16 33.09 -4.15
C PHE A 195 13.01 34.01 -3.74
N ASN A 196 13.03 35.29 -4.12
CA ASN A 196 11.93 36.23 -3.88
C ASN A 196 10.64 35.77 -4.56
N PHE A 197 10.73 35.23 -5.77
CA PHE A 197 9.59 34.62 -6.44
C PHE A 197 9.04 33.44 -5.63
N ALA A 198 9.90 32.52 -5.17
CA ALA A 198 9.49 31.41 -4.31
C ALA A 198 8.83 31.89 -3.00
N GLN A 199 9.37 32.93 -2.37
CA GLN A 199 8.81 33.60 -1.20
C GLN A 199 7.42 34.19 -1.46
N SER A 200 7.18 34.77 -2.64
CA SER A 200 5.87 35.32 -3.01
C SER A 200 4.78 34.24 -3.10
N CYS A 201 5.14 32.99 -3.42
CA CYS A 201 4.21 31.88 -3.48
C CYS A 201 3.84 31.32 -2.10
N ILE A 202 4.60 31.66 -1.05
CA ILE A 202 4.41 31.13 0.31
C ILE A 202 3.33 31.96 1.04
N LYS A 203 2.21 31.30 1.37
CA LYS A 203 1.09 31.92 2.09
C LYS A 203 1.20 31.68 3.60
N VAL A 204 1.69 32.67 4.34
CA VAL A 204 1.72 32.67 5.81
C VAL A 204 0.36 33.11 6.36
N ARG A 205 -0.14 32.47 7.43
CA ARG A 205 -1.49 32.72 7.97
C ARG A 205 -1.47 33.00 9.47
N LYS A 206 -1.58 34.27 9.86
CA LYS A 206 -1.46 34.75 11.25
C LYS A 206 -2.36 34.02 12.27
N MET A 207 -3.61 33.75 11.90
CA MET A 207 -4.62 33.18 12.80
C MET A 207 -4.60 31.66 12.93
N PHE A 208 -3.77 30.97 12.13
CA PHE A 208 -3.71 29.51 12.12
C PHE A 208 -2.40 29.04 12.72
N SER A 209 -2.44 27.99 13.54
CA SER A 209 -1.24 27.34 14.04
C SER A 209 -0.58 26.49 12.93
N ASP A 210 0.75 26.41 12.90
CA ASP A 210 1.46 25.55 11.94
C ASP A 210 1.10 24.07 12.13
N LYS A 211 0.81 23.31 11.08
CA LYS A 211 0.44 21.88 11.23
C LYS A 211 1.21 21.01 10.27
N VAL A 212 1.14 19.71 10.46
CA VAL A 212 1.53 18.74 9.44
C VAL A 212 0.30 18.22 8.70
N ALA A 213 0.45 17.95 7.41
CA ALA A 213 -0.55 17.30 6.57
C ALA A 213 0.08 16.14 5.81
N TRP A 214 -0.68 15.08 5.65
CA TRP A 214 -0.30 13.89 4.90
C TRP A 214 -0.67 14.04 3.42
N SER A 215 0.30 14.20 2.53
CA SER A 215 0.08 14.49 1.10
C SER A 215 -0.59 13.35 0.34
N PHE A 216 -0.44 12.10 0.81
CA PHE A 216 -1.04 10.92 0.18
C PHE A 216 -2.44 10.58 0.71
N CYS A 217 -3.13 11.54 1.32
CA CYS A 217 -4.55 11.44 1.67
C CYS A 217 -5.28 12.77 1.39
N PRO A 218 -6.45 12.77 0.74
CA PRO A 218 -7.20 14.00 0.45
C PRO A 218 -7.52 14.85 1.68
N HIS A 219 -7.77 14.21 2.83
CA HIS A 219 -8.10 14.90 4.08
C HIS A 219 -6.87 15.36 4.86
N GLY A 220 -5.65 15.11 4.35
CA GLY A 220 -4.40 15.46 5.01
C GLY A 220 -4.09 14.65 6.27
N LEU A 221 -4.85 13.58 6.56
CA LEU A 221 -4.66 12.73 7.74
C LEU A 221 -3.82 11.50 7.40
N PHE A 222 -2.83 11.21 8.24
CA PHE A 222 -2.06 9.99 8.11
C PHE A 222 -2.88 8.78 8.54
N SER A 223 -2.89 7.76 7.69
CA SER A 223 -3.29 6.41 8.07
C SER A 223 -2.19 5.43 7.70
N VAL A 224 -2.07 4.35 8.48
CA VAL A 224 -1.16 3.25 8.13
C VAL A 224 -1.54 2.69 6.76
N GLN A 225 -2.83 2.57 6.46
CA GLN A 225 -3.31 2.09 5.16
C GLN A 225 -2.87 2.98 3.99
N SER A 226 -2.97 4.32 4.09
CA SER A 226 -2.50 5.22 3.02
C SER A 226 -0.99 5.11 2.80
N PHE A 227 -0.22 4.94 3.88
CA PHE A 227 1.21 4.72 3.79
C PHE A 227 1.56 3.38 3.09
N HIS A 228 0.83 2.32 3.41
CA HIS A 228 0.98 1.02 2.75
C HIS A 228 0.71 1.08 1.25
N LYS A 229 -0.35 1.78 0.82
CA LYS A 229 -0.64 1.96 -0.61
C LYS A 229 0.51 2.64 -1.35
N CYS A 230 1.18 3.60 -0.72
CA CYS A 230 2.38 4.22 -1.29
C CYS A 230 3.56 3.23 -1.42
N LEU A 231 3.73 2.33 -0.44
CA LEU A 231 4.78 1.31 -0.48
C LEU A 231 4.52 0.24 -1.55
N GLU A 232 3.27 -0.17 -1.73
CA GLU A 232 2.87 -1.16 -2.75
C GLU A 232 2.95 -0.63 -4.18
N GLY A 233 3.23 0.67 -4.37
CA GLY A 233 3.33 1.28 -5.70
C GLY A 233 1.98 1.62 -6.33
N ASP A 234 0.86 1.43 -5.60
CA ASP A 234 -0.51 1.65 -6.08
C ASP A 234 -0.76 3.09 -6.58
N MET A 235 0.07 4.06 -6.16
CA MET A 235 -0.03 5.46 -6.58
C MET A 235 0.73 5.77 -7.87
N ARG A 236 1.58 4.87 -8.40
CA ARG A 236 2.44 5.09 -9.58
C ARG A 236 1.98 4.37 -10.86
N GLY A 237 0.71 3.97 -10.92
CA GLY A 237 0.06 3.65 -12.20
C GLY A 237 0.32 2.26 -12.80
N ASN A 238 1.28 1.47 -12.31
CA ASN A 238 1.47 0.09 -12.77
C ASN A 238 0.54 -0.88 -12.03
N ARG A 239 -0.77 -0.72 -12.21
CA ARG A 239 -1.73 -1.76 -11.81
C ARG A 239 -1.65 -2.89 -12.82
N LEU A 240 -1.16 -4.05 -12.38
CA LEU A 240 -1.52 -5.32 -13.02
C LEU A 240 -3.05 -5.37 -13.14
N LYS A 241 -3.59 -5.88 -14.26
CA LYS A 241 -5.04 -6.01 -14.45
C LYS A 241 -5.59 -6.88 -13.31
N SER A 242 -6.26 -6.26 -12.34
CA SER A 242 -6.85 -6.99 -11.21
C SER A 242 -7.90 -7.97 -11.71
N LEU A 243 -7.91 -9.17 -11.12
CA LEU A 243 -8.92 -10.20 -11.35
C LEU A 243 -10.28 -9.85 -10.73
N GLN A 244 -10.35 -8.86 -9.82
CA GLN A 244 -11.59 -8.37 -9.20
C GLN A 244 -12.47 -9.46 -8.58
N ILE A 245 -11.83 -10.49 -8.01
CA ILE A 245 -12.51 -11.65 -7.43
C ILE A 245 -13.22 -11.28 -6.12
N TRP A 246 -12.64 -10.36 -5.34
CA TRP A 246 -13.13 -9.97 -4.03
C TRP A 246 -14.24 -8.91 -4.11
N ASN A 247 -15.45 -9.34 -4.47
CA ASN A 247 -16.60 -8.46 -4.68
C ASN A 247 -17.73 -8.67 -3.64
N ASN A 248 -17.59 -9.64 -2.74
CA ASN A 248 -18.56 -10.04 -1.73
C ASN A 248 -19.91 -10.49 -2.31
N TYR A 249 -19.93 -11.01 -3.53
CA TYR A 249 -21.17 -11.52 -4.15
C TYR A 249 -21.49 -12.95 -3.72
N CYS A 250 -20.50 -13.73 -3.31
CA CYS A 250 -20.65 -15.08 -2.76
C CYS A 250 -19.96 -15.21 -1.38
N PRO A 251 -20.16 -16.33 -0.64
CA PRO A 251 -19.48 -16.55 0.63
C PRO A 251 -17.95 -16.54 0.49
N PRO A 252 -17.19 -16.05 1.50
CA PRO A 252 -15.73 -15.93 1.42
C PRO A 252 -15.00 -17.24 1.06
N LYS A 253 -15.54 -18.38 1.48
CA LYS A 253 -15.02 -19.71 1.14
C LYS A 253 -14.97 -19.93 -0.38
N VAL A 254 -16.01 -19.51 -1.09
CA VAL A 254 -16.13 -19.65 -2.55
C VAL A 254 -15.21 -18.65 -3.26
N GLU A 255 -15.12 -17.40 -2.80
CA GLU A 255 -14.17 -16.43 -3.37
C GLU A 255 -12.72 -16.91 -3.27
N ILE A 256 -12.33 -17.47 -2.12
CA ILE A 256 -10.99 -18.04 -1.91
C ILE A 256 -10.76 -19.24 -2.82
N PHE A 257 -11.77 -20.09 -3.00
CA PHE A 257 -11.69 -21.21 -3.94
C PHE A 257 -11.47 -20.72 -5.38
N VAL A 258 -12.28 -19.78 -5.85
CA VAL A 258 -12.18 -19.21 -7.20
C VAL A 258 -10.83 -18.50 -7.41
N TRP A 259 -10.32 -17.84 -6.37
CA TRP A 259 -9.00 -17.24 -6.39
C TRP A 259 -7.87 -18.26 -6.55
N ASN A 260 -7.94 -19.40 -5.87
CA ASN A 260 -7.01 -20.50 -6.09
C ASN A 260 -7.19 -21.12 -7.49
N LEU A 261 -8.44 -21.24 -7.94
CA LEU A 261 -8.81 -21.82 -9.22
C LEU A 261 -8.22 -21.04 -10.39
N LEU A 262 -8.41 -19.73 -10.40
CA LEU A 262 -7.88 -18.84 -11.45
C LEU A 262 -6.35 -18.71 -11.43
N LYS A 263 -5.70 -19.16 -10.36
CA LYS A 263 -4.23 -19.28 -10.27
C LYS A 263 -3.72 -20.69 -10.63
N GLU A 264 -4.61 -21.58 -11.07
CA GLU A 264 -4.31 -23.00 -11.34
C GLU A 264 -3.72 -23.72 -10.10
N ARG A 265 -4.20 -23.36 -8.90
CA ARG A 265 -3.73 -23.84 -7.60
C ARG A 265 -4.75 -24.70 -6.85
N VAL A 266 -5.67 -25.32 -7.57
CA VAL A 266 -6.65 -26.27 -7.04
C VAL A 266 -6.14 -27.71 -7.20
N LEU A 267 -6.48 -28.60 -6.26
CA LEU A 267 -5.97 -29.97 -6.18
C LEU A 267 -6.67 -30.93 -7.18
N VAL A 268 -6.48 -30.68 -8.47
CA VAL A 268 -6.82 -31.62 -9.55
C VAL A 268 -5.69 -32.64 -9.74
N LYS A 269 -5.95 -33.79 -10.38
CA LYS A 269 -4.95 -34.86 -10.52
C LYS A 269 -3.65 -34.43 -11.20
N ASP A 270 -3.73 -33.63 -12.26
CA ASP A 270 -2.55 -33.04 -12.92
C ASP A 270 -1.66 -32.31 -11.91
N VAL A 271 -2.24 -31.37 -11.17
CA VAL A 271 -1.52 -30.58 -10.15
C VAL A 271 -0.95 -31.48 -9.06
N LEU A 272 -1.71 -32.45 -8.57
CA LEU A 272 -1.25 -33.41 -7.55
C LEU A 272 -0.07 -34.26 -8.05
N SER A 273 -0.09 -34.67 -9.32
CA SER A 273 1.01 -35.43 -9.94
C SER A 273 2.30 -34.62 -10.00
N HIS A 274 2.20 -33.30 -10.26
CA HIS A 274 3.33 -32.39 -10.24
C HIS A 274 3.96 -32.23 -8.85
N PHE A 275 3.18 -32.47 -7.79
CA PHE A 275 3.66 -32.53 -6.40
C PHE A 275 4.18 -33.90 -5.98
N GLY A 276 4.34 -34.84 -6.91
CA GLY A 276 4.92 -36.15 -6.65
C GLY A 276 3.99 -37.13 -5.93
N MET A 277 2.67 -36.89 -5.94
CA MET A 277 1.72 -37.92 -5.52
C MET A 277 1.57 -38.97 -6.62
N ASP A 278 1.73 -40.23 -6.23
CA ASP A 278 1.54 -41.35 -7.13
C ASP A 278 0.04 -41.55 -7.43
N LEU A 279 -0.35 -41.17 -8.64
CA LEU A 279 -1.70 -41.32 -9.20
C LEU A 279 -1.74 -42.37 -10.31
N SER A 280 -0.82 -43.34 -10.27
CA SER A 280 -0.59 -44.40 -11.26
C SER A 280 -1.83 -45.19 -11.71
N SER A 281 -2.94 -45.15 -10.97
CA SER A 281 -4.16 -45.91 -11.27
C SER A 281 -5.09 -45.24 -12.29
N ASN A 282 -5.26 -43.91 -12.29
CA ASN A 282 -6.12 -43.21 -13.26
C ASN A 282 -6.01 -41.67 -13.21
N MET A 283 -5.44 -41.06 -14.26
CA MET A 283 -5.36 -39.59 -14.44
C MET A 283 -6.60 -38.96 -15.09
N SER A 284 -7.59 -39.76 -15.49
CA SER A 284 -8.77 -39.26 -16.21
C SER A 284 -9.68 -38.44 -15.30
N CYS A 285 -10.37 -37.48 -15.92
CA CYS A 285 -11.36 -36.62 -15.31
C CYS A 285 -12.48 -37.45 -14.67
N PRO A 286 -12.78 -37.28 -13.37
CA PRO A 286 -13.83 -38.04 -12.68
C PRO A 286 -15.23 -37.84 -13.27
N LEU A 287 -15.47 -36.71 -13.94
CA LEU A 287 -16.79 -36.37 -14.49
C LEU A 287 -17.04 -36.97 -15.87
N CYS A 288 -16.06 -36.91 -16.78
CA CYS A 288 -16.23 -37.41 -18.15
C CYS A 288 -15.54 -38.75 -18.43
N GLY A 289 -14.54 -39.14 -17.63
CA GLY A 289 -13.74 -40.35 -17.80
C GLY A 289 -12.80 -40.37 -19.02
N LYS A 290 -12.80 -39.33 -19.86
CA LYS A 290 -12.15 -39.36 -21.20
C LYS A 290 -10.80 -38.67 -21.27
N CYS A 291 -10.65 -37.49 -20.67
CA CYS A 291 -9.44 -36.67 -20.76
C CYS A 291 -8.72 -36.59 -19.41
N ILE A 292 -7.46 -36.15 -19.41
CA ILE A 292 -6.70 -35.91 -18.17
C ILE A 292 -7.38 -34.80 -17.35
N GLU A 293 -7.44 -34.99 -16.03
CA GLU A 293 -8.01 -33.98 -15.11
C GLU A 293 -7.05 -32.81 -14.89
N THR A 294 -7.09 -31.84 -15.81
CA THR A 294 -6.48 -30.51 -15.67
C THR A 294 -7.51 -29.50 -15.15
N VAL A 295 -7.05 -28.33 -14.71
CA VAL A 295 -7.95 -27.24 -14.26
C VAL A 295 -8.85 -26.78 -15.41
N ASP A 296 -8.26 -26.48 -16.57
CA ASP A 296 -9.00 -26.02 -17.74
C ASP A 296 -9.97 -27.10 -18.23
N HIS A 297 -9.56 -28.37 -18.23
CA HIS A 297 -10.46 -29.45 -18.61
C HIS A 297 -11.63 -29.58 -17.63
N LEU A 298 -11.35 -29.74 -16.33
CA LEU A 298 -12.39 -29.99 -15.34
C LEU A 298 -13.42 -28.86 -15.29
N PHE A 299 -13.00 -27.60 -15.35
CA PHE A 299 -13.89 -26.46 -15.13
C PHE A 299 -14.44 -25.82 -16.39
N LEU A 300 -13.92 -26.15 -17.58
CA LEU A 300 -14.34 -25.50 -18.82
C LEU A 300 -14.54 -26.48 -19.98
N GLN A 301 -13.54 -27.30 -20.31
CA GLN A 301 -13.56 -28.13 -21.54
C GLN A 301 -14.30 -29.46 -21.37
N CYS A 302 -14.52 -29.91 -20.13
CA CYS A 302 -15.28 -31.12 -19.84
C CYS A 302 -16.72 -30.95 -20.29
N ASN A 303 -17.26 -31.88 -21.07
CA ASN A 303 -18.65 -31.82 -21.57
C ASN A 303 -19.67 -31.63 -20.46
N TRP A 304 -19.46 -32.26 -19.30
CA TRP A 304 -20.32 -32.11 -18.14
C TRP A 304 -20.32 -30.66 -17.62
N SER A 305 -19.13 -30.08 -17.43
CA SER A 305 -18.98 -28.71 -16.96
C SER A 305 -19.42 -27.68 -18.00
N TRP A 306 -19.16 -27.93 -19.29
CA TRP A 306 -19.60 -27.07 -20.38
C TRP A 306 -21.13 -26.99 -20.49
N ASN A 307 -21.84 -28.09 -20.27
CA ASN A 307 -23.30 -28.07 -20.21
C ASN A 307 -23.81 -27.14 -19.10
N LEU A 308 -23.17 -27.10 -17.92
CA LEU A 308 -23.53 -26.15 -16.87
C LEU A 308 -23.29 -24.68 -17.28
N TRP A 309 -22.21 -24.42 -18.03
CA TRP A 309 -21.97 -23.08 -18.59
C TRP A 309 -23.06 -22.68 -19.59
N LEU A 310 -23.46 -23.59 -20.48
CA LEU A 310 -24.55 -23.35 -21.44
C LEU A 310 -25.88 -23.09 -20.74
N GLU A 311 -26.22 -23.87 -19.71
CA GLU A 311 -27.40 -23.63 -18.89
C GLU A 311 -27.34 -22.25 -18.21
N GLY A 312 -26.20 -21.91 -17.59
CA GLY A 312 -26.01 -20.61 -16.96
C GLY A 312 -26.08 -19.43 -17.94
N LEU A 313 -25.56 -19.58 -19.15
CA LEU A 313 -25.63 -18.57 -20.22
C LEU A 313 -27.05 -18.42 -20.78
N SER A 314 -27.81 -19.51 -20.86
CA SER A 314 -29.18 -19.51 -21.37
C SER A 314 -30.11 -18.60 -20.57
N TRP A 315 -29.87 -18.45 -19.26
CA TRP A 315 -30.65 -17.57 -18.38
C TRP A 315 -30.53 -16.08 -18.74
N TRP A 316 -29.54 -15.70 -19.55
CA TRP A 316 -29.32 -14.34 -20.03
C TRP A 316 -29.33 -14.21 -21.55
N GLU A 317 -29.68 -15.28 -22.29
CA GLU A 317 -29.69 -15.29 -23.76
C GLU A 317 -28.34 -14.88 -24.37
N VAL A 318 -27.23 -15.16 -23.67
CA VAL A 318 -25.88 -14.83 -24.15
C VAL A 318 -25.30 -16.03 -24.88
N SER A 319 -24.89 -15.83 -26.13
CA SER A 319 -24.10 -16.80 -26.89
C SER A 319 -22.63 -16.38 -26.89
N CYS A 320 -21.75 -17.30 -26.52
CA CYS A 320 -20.31 -17.07 -26.57
C CYS A 320 -19.55 -18.38 -26.79
N ALA A 321 -18.43 -18.29 -27.51
CA ALA A 321 -17.49 -19.40 -27.64
C ALA A 321 -16.69 -19.58 -26.35
N SER A 322 -16.39 -20.83 -25.99
CA SER A 322 -15.44 -21.13 -24.92
C SER A 322 -14.05 -20.62 -25.29
N ASN A 323 -13.26 -20.23 -24.29
CA ASN A 323 -11.82 -20.10 -24.43
C ASN A 323 -11.14 -21.44 -24.07
N ASP A 324 -9.87 -21.62 -24.44
CA ASP A 324 -9.11 -22.80 -24.04
C ASP A 324 -8.71 -22.77 -22.56
N LYS A 325 -8.61 -21.55 -22.00
CA LYS A 325 -8.12 -21.27 -20.65
C LYS A 325 -9.20 -20.68 -19.76
N LEU A 326 -9.33 -21.18 -18.53
CA LEU A 326 -10.31 -20.69 -17.56
C LEU A 326 -10.08 -19.22 -17.18
N ILE A 327 -8.83 -18.76 -17.13
CA ILE A 327 -8.52 -17.36 -16.82
C ILE A 327 -9.04 -16.41 -17.91
N GLN A 328 -8.92 -16.82 -19.18
CA GLN A 328 -9.45 -16.05 -20.32
C GLN A 328 -10.97 -16.10 -20.33
N TRP A 329 -11.55 -17.26 -19.97
CA TRP A 329 -12.99 -17.38 -19.76
C TRP A 329 -13.50 -16.41 -18.68
N TRP A 330 -12.83 -16.29 -17.54
CA TRP A 330 -13.16 -15.30 -16.52
C TRP A 330 -13.07 -13.86 -17.04
N GLU A 331 -12.03 -13.52 -17.78
CA GLU A 331 -11.90 -12.19 -18.40
C GLU A 331 -13.04 -11.90 -19.38
N GLY A 332 -13.39 -12.87 -20.24
CA GLY A 332 -14.53 -12.80 -21.14
C GLY A 332 -15.86 -12.67 -20.39
N TRP A 333 -16.09 -13.49 -19.35
CA TRP A 333 -17.28 -13.44 -18.50
C TRP A 333 -17.50 -12.07 -17.87
N ARG A 334 -16.41 -11.42 -17.42
CA ARG A 334 -16.47 -10.04 -16.91
C ARG A 334 -16.85 -9.03 -18.00
N GLY A 335 -16.33 -9.22 -19.21
CA GLY A 335 -16.66 -8.37 -20.37
C GLY A 335 -18.11 -8.52 -20.84
N LEU A 336 -18.67 -9.74 -20.74
CA LEU A 336 -20.06 -10.06 -21.08
C LEU A 336 -21.07 -9.63 -20.01
N CYS A 337 -20.60 -9.18 -18.84
CA CYS A 337 -21.47 -8.74 -17.76
C CYS A 337 -22.45 -7.66 -18.27
N PRO A 338 -23.78 -7.86 -18.13
CA PRO A 338 -24.76 -6.87 -18.55
C PRO A 338 -24.48 -5.53 -17.86
N LYS A 339 -24.37 -4.45 -18.65
CA LYS A 339 -24.23 -3.07 -18.13
C LYS A 339 -25.58 -2.60 -17.57
N SER A 340 -26.02 -3.21 -16.47
CA SER A 340 -27.31 -2.97 -15.83
C SER A 340 -27.14 -2.78 -14.30
N LYS A 341 -28.26 -2.54 -13.61
CA LYS A 341 -28.37 -2.25 -12.17
C LYS A 341 -27.52 -3.22 -11.33
N SER A 342 -27.03 -2.77 -10.16
CA SER A 342 -26.09 -3.56 -9.33
C SER A 342 -26.55 -4.99 -9.00
N LYS A 343 -27.87 -5.25 -8.95
CA LYS A 343 -28.43 -6.59 -8.72
C LYS A 343 -28.15 -7.57 -9.85
N SER A 344 -28.28 -7.18 -11.12
CA SER A 344 -28.03 -8.08 -12.25
C SER A 344 -26.55 -8.42 -12.36
N MET A 345 -25.68 -7.45 -12.10
CA MET A 345 -24.24 -7.66 -12.01
C MET A 345 -23.91 -8.69 -10.92
N ARG A 346 -24.47 -8.53 -9.71
CA ARG A 346 -24.26 -9.48 -8.62
C ARG A 346 -24.71 -10.90 -9.01
N ALA A 347 -25.88 -11.04 -9.63
CA ALA A 347 -26.38 -12.33 -10.10
C ALA A 347 -25.43 -12.97 -11.14
N TRP A 348 -25.00 -12.19 -12.13
CA TRP A 348 -24.08 -12.61 -13.19
C TRP A 348 -22.77 -13.20 -12.63
N TYR A 349 -22.13 -12.51 -11.69
CA TYR A 349 -20.92 -13.02 -11.02
C TYR A 349 -21.21 -14.22 -10.14
N SER A 350 -22.36 -14.25 -9.46
CA SER A 350 -22.75 -15.36 -8.59
C SER A 350 -22.95 -16.65 -9.38
N VAL A 351 -23.41 -16.57 -10.63
CA VAL A 351 -23.56 -17.73 -11.53
C VAL A 351 -22.22 -18.36 -11.85
N PHE A 352 -21.22 -17.54 -12.21
CA PHE A 352 -19.85 -18.05 -12.41
C PHE A 352 -19.36 -18.80 -11.18
N TYR A 353 -19.51 -18.18 -10.00
CA TYR A 353 -19.09 -18.78 -8.73
C TYR A 353 -19.86 -20.06 -8.39
N ALA A 354 -21.15 -20.09 -8.64
CA ALA A 354 -21.98 -21.26 -8.41
C ALA A 354 -21.57 -22.42 -9.33
N ILE A 355 -21.38 -22.18 -10.63
CA ILE A 355 -21.00 -23.22 -11.59
C ILE A 355 -19.67 -23.87 -11.18
N VAL A 356 -18.62 -23.07 -10.99
CA VAL A 356 -17.31 -23.63 -10.61
C VAL A 356 -17.33 -24.30 -9.25
N TRP A 357 -18.14 -23.81 -8.30
CA TRP A 357 -18.29 -24.47 -7.00
C TRP A 357 -19.01 -25.82 -7.12
N THR A 358 -20.10 -25.88 -7.89
CA THR A 358 -20.86 -27.11 -8.15
C THR A 358 -19.99 -28.15 -8.85
N VAL A 359 -19.23 -27.77 -9.88
CA VAL A 359 -18.28 -28.66 -10.56
C VAL A 359 -17.29 -29.26 -9.57
N TRP A 360 -16.76 -28.44 -8.65
CA TRP A 360 -15.83 -28.89 -7.64
C TRP A 360 -16.46 -29.86 -6.62
N GLU A 361 -17.67 -29.57 -6.15
CA GLU A 361 -18.40 -30.45 -5.24
C GLU A 361 -18.74 -31.78 -5.90
N SER A 362 -19.31 -31.77 -7.11
CA SER A 362 -19.63 -32.99 -7.86
C SER A 362 -18.39 -33.85 -8.10
N ARG A 363 -17.28 -33.24 -8.51
CA ARG A 363 -16.00 -33.95 -8.70
C ARG A 363 -15.53 -34.62 -7.40
N ASN A 364 -15.66 -33.95 -6.26
CA ASN A 364 -15.23 -34.53 -4.99
C ASN A 364 -16.14 -35.67 -4.52
N THR A 365 -17.45 -35.57 -4.72
CA THR A 365 -18.41 -36.66 -4.43
C THR A 365 -18.13 -37.92 -5.27
N HIS A 366 -17.56 -37.77 -6.48
CA HIS A 366 -17.15 -38.92 -7.29
C HIS A 366 -15.85 -39.59 -6.82
N LEU A 367 -15.05 -38.93 -5.96
CA LEU A 367 -13.73 -39.41 -5.54
C LEU A 367 -13.65 -39.84 -4.07
N PHE A 368 -14.47 -39.25 -3.20
CA PHE A 368 -14.51 -39.49 -1.76
C PHE A 368 -15.93 -39.88 -1.35
#